data_AF-A0AAV7D0P7-F1
#
_entry.id   AF-A0AAV7D0P7-F1
#
_cell.length_a   1.000
_cell.length_b   1.000
_cell.length_c   1.000
_cell.angle_alpha   90.00
_cell.angle_beta   90.00
_cell.angle_gamma   90.00
#
_symmetry.space_group_name_H-M   'P 1'
#
loop_
_entity.id
_entity.type
_entity.pdbx_description
1 polymer ?
#
loop_
_entity_poly.entity_id
_entity_poly.type
_entity_poly.pdbx_seq_one_letter_code
_entity_poly.pdbx_strand_id
1 'polypeptide(L)'
;ISKGVSVYIGKHRRSLIKLTLDPSLGTEEIRNTLYSKLERVIQTMSFTEEAITAALSDRISTDRFNKDDFENSRRAFKSSLGYEITFTLLNPDPKSHDLNWNISSASEQYIQPFLDKLQPVANFSVDSQILYYAILGVNPRFVKETSSYILNAHNLPHVINPVEARLGSSAASLYPVLNFLLYVPEYFHSPLYIHDKDGKRVTSNAFHSPRWGGIMVYNVDYGNPNDLKFPVHVDIDMVKVMEVFLTQLRLLLGISKVYVSESYQMENPGNEGLTDWELDKLLWTRAVENIATVTTTLTSLAQLLDQIGNIVINDNVASEVYNSVSSVQIALSELEAGRLENAFKASKEAITSSEKAFFDPSLLHLLYFPDDQKFAVYIPLFLPMAVPILLSLVKIAKDYRLSKKEPNKTD
;
A
#
# COMPACT_ATOMS: atom_id res chain seq x y z
N ILE A 1 -17.30 -30.25 -12.97
CA ILE A 1 -16.00 -30.78 -12.50
C ILE A 1 -15.45 -31.69 -13.60
N SER A 2 -14.33 -31.32 -14.22
CA SER A 2 -13.67 -32.13 -15.26
C SER A 2 -13.11 -33.45 -14.71
N LYS A 3 -12.84 -34.42 -15.60
CA LYS A 3 -12.17 -35.69 -15.20
C LYS A 3 -10.78 -35.37 -14.64
N GLY A 4 -10.46 -35.86 -13.45
CA GLY A 4 -9.17 -35.64 -12.76
C GLY A 4 -9.20 -34.58 -11.64
N VAL A 5 -10.25 -33.76 -11.56
CA VAL A 5 -10.37 -32.74 -10.50
C VAL A 5 -10.96 -33.36 -9.23
N SER A 6 -10.24 -33.20 -8.13
CA SER A 6 -10.59 -33.71 -6.81
C SER A 6 -11.23 -32.65 -5.91
N VAL A 7 -10.96 -31.37 -6.16
CA VAL A 7 -11.53 -30.24 -5.42
C VAL A 7 -11.83 -29.11 -6.40
N TYR A 8 -13.01 -28.51 -6.28
CA TYR A 8 -13.44 -27.36 -7.04
C TYR A 8 -13.74 -26.20 -6.09
N ILE A 9 -13.09 -25.05 -6.31
CA ILE A 9 -13.28 -23.83 -5.54
C ILE A 9 -14.03 -22.85 -6.44
N GLY A 10 -15.24 -22.48 -6.03
CA GLY A 10 -16.09 -21.56 -6.78
C GLY A 10 -15.64 -20.10 -6.63
N LYS A 11 -16.19 -19.24 -7.47
CA LYS A 11 -15.99 -17.77 -7.39
C LYS A 11 -16.66 -17.13 -6.18
N HIS A 12 -17.68 -17.81 -5.63
CA HIS A 12 -18.37 -17.43 -4.40
C HIS A 12 -17.80 -18.20 -3.21
N ARG A 13 -18.37 -17.98 -2.02
CA ARG A 13 -18.04 -18.68 -0.75
C ARG A 13 -18.48 -20.16 -0.74
N ARG A 14 -18.16 -20.92 -1.79
CA ARG A 14 -18.55 -22.33 -1.98
C ARG A 14 -17.42 -23.15 -2.60
N SER A 15 -17.27 -24.38 -2.11
CA SER A 15 -16.34 -25.36 -2.66
C SER A 15 -17.02 -26.74 -2.74
N LEU A 16 -16.53 -27.57 -3.65
CA LEU A 16 -17.00 -28.94 -3.86
C LEU A 16 -15.80 -29.87 -3.79
N ILE A 17 -15.85 -30.86 -2.90
CA ILE A 17 -14.80 -31.86 -2.75
C ILE A 17 -15.31 -33.17 -3.34
N LYS A 18 -14.57 -33.69 -4.32
CA LYS A 18 -14.81 -35.01 -4.88
C LYS A 18 -13.89 -36.03 -4.21
N LEU A 19 -14.52 -37.02 -3.62
CA LEU A 19 -13.84 -38.16 -3.01
C LEU A 19 -14.04 -39.38 -3.91
N THR A 20 -12.94 -40.01 -4.33
CA THR A 20 -13.00 -41.31 -4.99
C THR A 20 -12.90 -42.36 -3.89
N LEU A 21 -14.00 -43.06 -3.64
CA LEU A 21 -14.05 -44.15 -2.68
C LEU A 21 -13.56 -45.41 -3.38
N ASP A 22 -12.31 -45.80 -3.10
CA ASP A 22 -11.82 -47.12 -3.49
C ASP A 22 -12.27 -48.11 -2.40
N PRO A 23 -12.96 -49.22 -2.76
CA PRO A 23 -13.45 -50.20 -1.78
C PRO A 23 -12.34 -50.92 -1.00
N SER A 24 -11.06 -50.74 -1.38
CA SER A 24 -9.90 -51.28 -0.69
C SER A 24 -9.35 -50.40 0.44
N LEU A 25 -9.71 -49.11 0.49
CA LEU A 25 -9.21 -48.18 1.51
C LEU A 25 -10.01 -48.28 2.82
N GLY A 26 -9.28 -48.25 3.94
CA GLY A 26 -9.87 -48.23 5.28
C GLY A 26 -10.60 -46.91 5.57
N THR A 27 -11.62 -46.94 6.43
CA THR A 27 -12.42 -45.77 6.82
C THR A 27 -11.55 -44.61 7.36
N GLU A 28 -10.43 -44.92 8.02
CA GLU A 28 -9.47 -43.95 8.53
C GLU A 28 -8.68 -43.23 7.43
N GLU A 29 -8.29 -43.94 6.37
CA GLU A 29 -7.53 -43.35 5.26
C GLU A 29 -8.42 -42.42 4.42
N ILE A 30 -9.68 -42.79 4.23
CA ILE A 30 -10.70 -41.95 3.61
C ILE A 30 -10.88 -40.65 4.41
N ARG A 31 -10.98 -40.78 5.73
CA ARG A 31 -11.12 -39.65 6.66
C ARG A 31 -9.91 -38.71 6.59
N ASN A 32 -8.69 -39.25 6.64
CA ASN A 32 -7.46 -38.45 6.53
C ASN A 32 -7.35 -37.72 5.18
N THR A 33 -7.76 -38.38 4.10
CA THR A 33 -7.79 -37.76 2.76
C THR A 33 -8.82 -36.64 2.67
N LEU A 34 -9.97 -36.80 3.32
CA LEU A 34 -11.00 -35.76 3.38
C LEU A 34 -10.52 -34.56 4.21
N TYR A 35 -9.92 -34.80 5.38
CA TYR A 35 -9.41 -33.74 6.25
C TYR A 35 -8.32 -32.93 5.56
N SER A 36 -7.35 -33.57 4.89
CA SER A 36 -6.28 -32.84 4.19
C SER A 36 -6.83 -31.97 3.04
N LYS A 37 -7.83 -32.45 2.30
CA LYS A 37 -8.51 -31.66 1.26
C LYS A 37 -9.31 -30.50 1.86
N LEU A 38 -10.04 -30.73 2.95
CA LEU A 38 -10.79 -29.70 3.66
C LEU A 38 -9.86 -28.62 4.22
N GLU A 39 -8.78 -29.02 4.89
CA GLU A 39 -7.77 -28.12 5.42
C GLU A 39 -7.19 -27.24 4.32
N ARG A 40 -6.87 -27.82 3.15
CA ARG A 40 -6.35 -27.05 2.01
C ARG A 40 -7.36 -26.06 1.45
N VAL A 41 -8.63 -26.43 1.36
CA VAL A 41 -9.72 -25.52 0.94
C VAL A 41 -9.86 -24.38 1.93
N ILE A 42 -9.83 -24.67 3.24
CA ILE A 42 -9.91 -23.66 4.30
C ILE A 42 -8.70 -22.73 4.23
N GLN A 43 -7.48 -23.26 4.13
CA GLN A 43 -6.26 -22.44 3.97
C GLN A 43 -6.31 -21.54 2.73
N THR A 44 -7.02 -21.97 1.68
CA THR A 44 -7.16 -21.21 0.43
C THR A 44 -8.20 -20.10 0.55
N MET A 45 -9.40 -20.42 1.05
CA MET A 45 -10.55 -19.50 1.08
C MET A 45 -10.63 -18.67 2.35
N SER A 46 -9.91 -19.04 3.41
CA SER A 46 -9.92 -18.36 4.70
C SER A 46 -8.65 -17.54 4.92
N PHE A 47 -8.71 -16.70 5.94
CA PHE A 47 -7.57 -16.01 6.50
C PHE A 47 -6.71 -17.00 7.30
N THR A 48 -5.39 -16.99 7.07
CA THR A 48 -4.43 -17.93 7.69
C THR A 48 -3.50 -17.21 8.66
N GLU A 49 -2.84 -17.95 9.55
CA GLU A 49 -1.85 -17.38 10.48
C GLU A 49 -0.68 -16.71 9.73
N GLU A 50 -0.30 -17.24 8.57
CA GLU A 50 0.72 -16.62 7.72
C GLU A 50 0.25 -15.26 7.20
N ALA A 51 -1.03 -15.14 6.82
CA ALA A 51 -1.61 -13.88 6.37
C ALA A 51 -1.70 -12.84 7.51
N ILE A 52 -2.05 -13.27 8.73
CA ILE A 52 -1.99 -12.42 9.93
C ILE A 52 -0.57 -11.93 10.15
N THR A 53 0.39 -12.83 10.10
CA THR A 53 1.77 -12.47 10.42
C THR A 53 2.40 -11.63 9.32
N ALA A 54 2.01 -11.85 8.06
CA ALA A 54 2.39 -11.00 6.93
C ALA A 54 1.76 -9.60 7.03
N ALA A 55 0.51 -9.47 7.48
CA ALA A 55 -0.13 -8.18 7.76
C ALA A 55 0.60 -7.41 8.89
N LEU A 56 1.15 -8.15 9.86
CA LEU A 56 1.90 -7.61 10.99
C LEU A 56 3.42 -7.54 10.75
N SER A 57 3.90 -7.87 9.55
CA SER A 57 5.33 -8.08 9.29
C SER A 57 6.18 -6.81 9.39
N ASP A 58 5.57 -5.64 9.17
CA ASP A 58 6.22 -4.35 9.42
C ASP A 58 6.52 -4.13 10.93
N ARG A 59 5.97 -4.98 11.82
CA ARG A 59 5.93 -4.79 13.28
C ARG A 59 6.47 -5.97 14.11
N ILE A 60 6.69 -7.16 13.52
CA ILE A 60 7.17 -8.38 14.21
C ILE A 60 8.47 -8.89 13.55
N SER A 61 9.44 -9.34 14.37
CA SER A 61 10.75 -9.84 13.90
C SER A 61 10.69 -11.08 13.00
N THR A 62 11.67 -11.18 12.11
CA THR A 62 11.72 -11.82 10.77
C THR A 62 11.99 -13.33 10.70
N ASP A 63 12.06 -14.07 11.81
CA ASP A 63 12.76 -15.38 11.81
C ASP A 63 11.90 -16.63 11.47
N ARG A 64 10.62 -16.50 11.10
CA ARG A 64 9.71 -17.66 10.92
C ARG A 64 8.94 -17.72 9.59
N PHE A 65 9.40 -17.07 8.52
CA PHE A 65 8.51 -16.75 7.38
C PHE A 65 8.75 -17.54 6.08
N ASN A 66 7.64 -17.90 5.42
CA ASN A 66 7.62 -18.27 4.01
C ASN A 66 7.92 -17.00 3.17
N LYS A 67 8.95 -17.06 2.33
CA LYS A 67 9.53 -15.86 1.69
C LYS A 67 8.56 -15.16 0.73
N ASP A 68 7.70 -15.90 0.03
CA ASP A 68 6.88 -15.34 -1.04
C ASP A 68 5.70 -14.51 -0.54
N ASP A 69 4.97 -14.97 0.48
CA ASP A 69 3.84 -14.23 1.06
C ASP A 69 4.29 -12.97 1.80
N PHE A 70 5.44 -13.06 2.48
CA PHE A 70 6.08 -11.93 3.14
C PHE A 70 6.53 -10.86 2.14
N GLU A 71 7.16 -11.28 1.05
CA GLU A 71 7.55 -10.39 -0.02
C GLU A 71 6.32 -9.73 -0.68
N ASN A 72 5.23 -10.47 -0.90
CA ASN A 72 4.00 -9.92 -1.48
C ASN A 72 3.33 -8.89 -0.56
N SER A 73 3.29 -9.13 0.76
CA SER A 73 2.79 -8.14 1.74
C SER A 73 3.60 -6.84 1.70
N ARG A 74 4.94 -6.92 1.67
CA ARG A 74 5.82 -5.74 1.57
C ARG A 74 5.66 -4.99 0.25
N ARG A 75 5.26 -5.68 -0.82
CA ARG A 75 5.11 -5.12 -2.16
C ARG A 75 3.78 -4.40 -2.39
N ALA A 76 2.75 -4.75 -1.62
CA ALA A 76 1.44 -4.12 -1.69
C ALA A 76 1.45 -2.70 -1.11
N PHE A 77 0.51 -1.88 -1.58
CA PHE A 77 0.19 -0.61 -0.96
C PHE A 77 -0.45 -0.84 0.40
N LYS A 78 -0.21 0.08 1.34
CA LYS A 78 -0.92 0.11 2.62
C LYS A 78 -2.38 0.51 2.41
N SER A 79 -3.21 0.14 3.38
CA SER A 79 -4.61 0.54 3.44
C SER A 79 -4.72 2.05 3.35
N SER A 80 -5.56 2.54 2.43
CA SER A 80 -5.79 3.96 2.19
C SER A 80 -7.29 4.23 2.02
N LEU A 81 -7.71 5.46 2.27
CA LEU A 81 -9.08 5.90 2.04
C LEU A 81 -9.46 5.89 0.56
N GLY A 82 -8.48 6.15 -0.31
CA GLY A 82 -8.62 6.12 -1.75
C GLY A 82 -7.31 5.81 -2.47
N TYR A 83 -7.43 5.48 -3.75
CA TYR A 83 -6.32 5.21 -4.67
C TYR A 83 -6.59 5.88 -6.01
N GLU A 84 -5.55 6.43 -6.61
CA GLU A 84 -5.61 6.98 -7.96
C GLU A 84 -4.89 6.02 -8.91
N ILE A 85 -5.51 5.66 -10.02
CA ILE A 85 -4.97 4.72 -11.00
C ILE A 85 -4.76 5.49 -12.29
N THR A 86 -3.51 5.58 -12.74
CA THR A 86 -3.16 6.31 -13.96
C THR A 86 -2.60 5.36 -15.01
N PHE A 87 -3.31 5.24 -16.15
CA PHE A 87 -2.84 4.52 -17.32
C PHE A 87 -2.11 5.47 -18.27
N THR A 88 -0.86 5.17 -18.62
CA THR A 88 -0.03 6.04 -19.47
C THR A 88 0.53 5.28 -20.67
N LEU A 89 0.25 5.77 -21.89
CA LEU A 89 0.91 5.30 -23.10
C LEU A 89 2.16 6.12 -23.35
N LEU A 90 3.32 5.47 -23.38
CA LEU A 90 4.58 6.09 -23.75
C LEU A 90 4.87 5.82 -25.23
N ASN A 91 4.84 6.89 -26.04
CA ASN A 91 5.24 6.87 -27.44
C ASN A 91 6.51 7.71 -27.65
N PRO A 92 7.70 7.10 -27.67
CA PRO A 92 8.95 7.82 -27.90
C PRO A 92 9.08 8.35 -29.34
N ASP A 93 8.48 7.68 -30.33
CA ASP A 93 8.61 8.01 -31.75
C ASP A 93 7.26 8.10 -32.49
N PRO A 94 6.52 9.22 -32.35
CA PRO A 94 5.25 9.43 -33.05
C PRO A 94 5.40 9.59 -34.57
N LYS A 95 6.64 9.65 -35.11
CA LYS A 95 6.85 9.68 -36.56
C LYS A 95 6.79 8.28 -37.16
N SER A 96 7.24 7.28 -36.40
CA SER A 96 7.24 5.88 -36.82
C SER A 96 5.95 5.16 -36.46
N HIS A 97 5.25 5.60 -35.40
CA HIS A 97 4.07 4.91 -34.87
C HIS A 97 2.86 5.82 -34.75
N ASP A 98 1.78 5.41 -35.40
CA ASP A 98 0.44 5.91 -35.13
C ASP A 98 -0.26 4.89 -34.23
N LEU A 99 -0.31 5.17 -32.93
CA LEU A 99 -0.78 4.24 -31.91
C LEU A 99 -2.24 4.51 -31.58
N ASN A 100 -3.09 3.52 -31.84
CA ASN A 100 -4.46 3.51 -31.38
C ASN A 100 -4.59 2.60 -30.16
N TRP A 101 -4.92 3.19 -29.01
CA TRP A 101 -5.21 2.46 -27.77
C TRP A 101 -6.60 2.85 -27.27
N ASN A 102 -7.55 1.91 -27.30
CA ASN A 102 -8.88 2.18 -26.79
C ASN A 102 -8.94 1.95 -25.27
N ILE A 103 -8.21 2.79 -24.53
CA ILE A 103 -8.07 2.66 -23.07
C ILE A 103 -9.41 2.88 -22.36
N SER A 104 -10.24 3.81 -22.82
CA SER A 104 -11.54 4.12 -22.19
C SER A 104 -12.50 2.92 -22.24
N SER A 105 -12.66 2.30 -23.41
CA SER A 105 -13.54 1.11 -23.51
C SER A 105 -12.95 -0.08 -22.74
N ALA A 106 -11.63 -0.24 -22.78
CA ALA A 106 -10.96 -1.31 -22.05
C ALA A 106 -11.05 -1.13 -20.52
N SER A 107 -10.95 0.09 -20.01
CA SER A 107 -11.11 0.37 -18.58
C SER A 107 -12.54 0.09 -18.12
N GLU A 108 -13.55 0.51 -18.88
CA GLU A 108 -14.96 0.22 -18.57
C GLU A 108 -15.27 -1.29 -18.58
N GLN A 109 -14.67 -2.03 -19.51
CA GLN A 109 -14.94 -3.46 -19.66
C GLN A 109 -14.19 -4.35 -18.65
N TYR A 110 -12.92 -4.02 -18.35
CA TYR A 110 -12.03 -4.91 -17.58
C TYR A 110 -11.67 -4.39 -16.19
N ILE A 111 -11.55 -3.07 -16.01
CA ILE A 111 -11.11 -2.47 -14.75
C ILE A 111 -12.30 -2.07 -13.89
N GLN A 112 -13.32 -1.44 -14.48
CA GLN A 112 -14.48 -0.93 -13.73
C GLN A 112 -15.20 -2.01 -12.91
N PRO A 113 -15.49 -3.22 -13.43
CA PRO A 113 -16.17 -4.23 -12.63
C PRO A 113 -15.35 -4.70 -11.43
N PHE A 114 -14.02 -4.70 -11.56
CA PHE A 114 -13.10 -5.01 -10.48
C PHE A 114 -13.09 -3.90 -9.41
N LEU A 115 -13.09 -2.63 -9.82
CA LEU A 115 -13.16 -1.50 -8.91
C LEU A 115 -14.52 -1.39 -8.21
N ASP A 116 -15.62 -1.68 -8.92
CA ASP A 116 -16.98 -1.70 -8.36
C ASP A 116 -17.08 -2.71 -7.22
N LYS A 117 -16.47 -3.90 -7.38
CA LYS A 117 -16.40 -4.91 -6.32
C LYS A 117 -15.55 -4.49 -5.12
N LEU A 118 -14.57 -3.61 -5.35
CA LEU A 118 -13.68 -3.07 -4.31
C LEU A 118 -14.13 -1.75 -3.70
N GLN A 119 -15.25 -1.17 -4.14
CA GLN A 119 -15.82 0.05 -3.55
C GLN A 119 -15.90 0.05 -2.01
N PRO A 120 -16.25 -1.07 -1.33
CA PRO A 120 -16.25 -1.09 0.14
C PRO A 120 -14.87 -0.87 0.77
N VAL A 121 -13.80 -1.17 0.04
CA VAL A 121 -12.41 -1.09 0.51
C VAL A 121 -11.92 0.36 0.46
N ALA A 122 -11.99 0.98 -0.71
CA ALA A 122 -11.44 2.32 -0.96
C ALA A 122 -12.15 3.03 -2.11
N ASN A 123 -11.99 4.35 -2.17
CA ASN A 123 -12.43 5.15 -3.31
C ASN A 123 -11.38 5.07 -4.42
N PHE A 124 -11.81 4.85 -5.66
CA PHE A 124 -10.90 4.74 -6.81
C PHE A 124 -11.17 5.86 -7.81
N SER A 125 -10.10 6.52 -8.26
CA SER A 125 -10.12 7.39 -9.45
C SER A 125 -9.30 6.74 -10.55
N VAL A 126 -9.76 6.83 -11.80
CA VAL A 126 -9.06 6.27 -12.97
C VAL A 126 -8.83 7.38 -13.98
N ASP A 127 -7.56 7.62 -14.29
CA ASP A 127 -7.11 8.59 -15.27
C ASP A 127 -6.31 7.90 -16.38
N SER A 128 -6.34 8.47 -17.58
CA SER A 128 -5.55 7.96 -18.71
C SER A 128 -4.87 9.10 -19.45
N GLN A 129 -3.64 8.87 -19.93
CA GLN A 129 -2.86 9.87 -20.63
C GLN A 129 -1.92 9.25 -21.67
N ILE A 130 -1.52 10.05 -22.66
CA ILE A 130 -0.54 9.68 -23.68
C ILE A 130 0.64 10.65 -23.58
N LEU A 131 1.85 10.13 -23.43
CA LEU A 131 3.07 10.91 -23.42
C LEU A 131 3.88 10.63 -24.68
N TYR A 132 4.05 11.67 -25.49
CA TYR A 132 4.89 11.64 -26.68
C TYR A 132 6.33 12.03 -26.36
N TYR A 133 7.28 11.51 -27.14
CA TYR A 133 8.72 11.76 -26.99
C TYR A 133 9.26 11.41 -25.59
N ALA A 134 8.64 10.41 -24.97
CA ALA A 134 9.01 9.88 -23.66
C ALA A 134 9.85 8.61 -23.83
N ILE A 135 11.17 8.77 -23.78
CA ILE A 135 12.11 7.65 -23.77
C ILE A 135 12.22 7.06 -22.36
N LEU A 136 12.34 5.73 -22.27
CA LEU A 136 12.83 5.10 -21.04
C LEU A 136 14.26 5.62 -20.86
N GLY A 137 14.59 6.29 -19.76
CA GLY A 137 15.92 6.88 -19.52
C GLY A 137 17.06 5.87 -19.33
N VAL A 138 16.97 4.70 -19.97
CA VAL A 138 17.89 3.57 -19.93
C VAL A 138 18.20 3.13 -21.36
N ASN A 139 19.49 2.86 -21.63
CA ASN A 139 19.91 2.35 -22.93
C ASN A 139 19.84 0.82 -22.93
N PRO A 140 18.97 0.21 -23.76
CA PRO A 140 18.88 -1.24 -23.83
C PRO A 140 20.13 -1.85 -24.50
N ARG A 141 20.49 -3.07 -24.10
CA ARG A 141 21.64 -3.78 -24.69
C ARG A 141 21.20 -4.53 -25.94
N PHE A 142 21.89 -4.30 -27.05
CA PHE A 142 21.64 -5.03 -28.30
C PHE A 142 22.31 -6.41 -28.27
N VAL A 143 21.55 -7.45 -28.60
CA VAL A 143 22.02 -8.82 -28.69
C VAL A 143 21.93 -9.28 -30.15
N LYS A 144 23.09 -9.64 -30.72
CA LYS A 144 23.23 -9.95 -32.15
C LYS A 144 22.57 -11.28 -32.53
N GLU A 145 22.56 -12.22 -31.60
CA GLU A 145 22.06 -13.58 -31.79
C GLU A 145 20.54 -13.61 -32.04
N THR A 146 19.80 -12.72 -31.38
CA THR A 146 18.33 -12.62 -31.49
C THR A 146 17.87 -11.35 -32.19
N SER A 147 18.80 -10.52 -32.66
CA SER A 147 18.53 -9.19 -33.25
C SER A 147 17.51 -8.39 -32.42
N SER A 148 17.70 -8.40 -31.10
CA SER A 148 16.75 -7.82 -30.15
C SER A 148 17.44 -7.00 -29.08
N TYR A 149 16.70 -6.04 -28.53
CA TYR A 149 17.14 -5.22 -27.42
C TYR A 149 16.70 -5.85 -26.10
N ILE A 150 17.59 -5.83 -25.11
CA ILE A 150 17.34 -6.43 -23.80
C ILE A 150 17.45 -5.39 -22.70
N LEU A 151 16.44 -5.41 -21.82
CA LEU A 151 16.42 -4.66 -20.58
C LEU A 151 16.45 -5.62 -19.38
N ASN A 152 17.54 -5.58 -18.62
CA ASN A 152 17.71 -6.43 -17.44
C ASN A 152 16.93 -5.89 -16.24
N ALA A 153 16.45 -6.78 -15.39
CA ALA A 153 15.73 -6.47 -14.15
C ALA A 153 16.42 -5.41 -13.27
N HIS A 154 17.75 -5.43 -13.20
CA HIS A 154 18.55 -4.50 -12.42
C HIS A 154 18.46 -3.04 -12.89
N ASN A 155 18.15 -2.82 -14.17
CA ASN A 155 18.04 -1.48 -14.75
C ASN A 155 16.63 -0.90 -14.66
N LEU A 156 15.63 -1.73 -14.31
CA LEU A 156 14.22 -1.35 -14.29
C LEU A 156 13.89 -0.27 -13.25
N PRO A 157 14.46 -0.26 -12.03
CA PRO A 157 14.22 0.84 -11.09
C PRO A 157 14.67 2.20 -11.63
N HIS A 158 15.72 2.23 -12.47
CA HIS A 158 16.23 3.47 -13.06
C HIS A 158 15.32 4.05 -14.15
N VAL A 159 14.34 3.27 -14.63
CA VAL A 159 13.32 3.74 -15.58
C VAL A 159 12.31 4.65 -14.90
N ILE A 160 12.07 4.47 -13.60
CA ILE A 160 10.97 5.11 -12.89
C ILE A 160 11.20 6.62 -12.79
N ASN A 161 12.36 7.05 -12.28
CA ASN A 161 12.60 8.48 -11.99
C ASN A 161 12.45 9.40 -13.22
N PRO A 162 13.02 9.08 -14.41
CA PRO A 162 12.86 9.93 -15.58
C PRO A 162 11.42 10.02 -16.08
N VAL A 163 10.65 8.95 -15.88
CA VAL A 163 9.25 8.90 -16.29
C VAL A 163 8.37 9.62 -15.28
N GLU A 164 8.59 9.40 -13.98
CA GLU A 164 7.90 10.08 -12.89
C GLU A 164 8.03 11.61 -12.97
N ALA A 165 9.21 12.12 -13.33
CA ALA A 165 9.39 13.56 -13.57
C ALA A 165 8.49 14.14 -14.68
N ARG A 166 7.94 13.28 -15.56
CA ARG A 166 7.01 13.64 -16.63
C ARG A 166 5.56 13.27 -16.32
N LEU A 167 5.31 12.45 -15.30
CA LEU A 167 3.98 12.15 -14.80
C LEU A 167 3.54 13.34 -13.93
N GLY A 168 2.59 14.15 -14.41
CA GLY A 168 2.16 15.38 -13.75
C GLY A 168 1.31 15.21 -12.48
N SER A 169 1.32 14.02 -11.86
CA SER A 169 0.26 13.56 -10.94
C SER A 169 0.52 13.76 -9.44
N SER A 170 1.73 14.15 -9.01
CA SER A 170 2.13 14.01 -7.60
C SER A 170 1.76 15.16 -6.65
N ALA A 171 1.10 16.24 -7.11
CA ALA A 171 0.97 17.47 -6.31
C ALA A 171 -0.45 17.82 -5.84
N ALA A 172 -1.50 17.17 -6.36
CA ALA A 172 -2.88 17.61 -6.13
C ALA A 172 -3.67 16.74 -5.14
N SER A 173 -3.27 15.48 -4.94
CA SER A 173 -4.06 14.51 -4.18
C SER A 173 -3.33 13.95 -2.97
N LEU A 174 -4.09 13.65 -1.92
CA LEU A 174 -3.63 12.95 -0.72
C LEU A 174 -3.62 11.43 -0.92
N TYR A 175 -4.14 10.92 -2.04
CA TYR A 175 -4.22 9.49 -2.30
C TYR A 175 -2.97 8.94 -2.98
N PRO A 176 -2.55 7.71 -2.62
CA PRO A 176 -1.49 7.01 -3.33
C PRO A 176 -1.87 6.76 -4.80
N VAL A 177 -0.94 7.08 -5.70
CA VAL A 177 -1.08 6.91 -7.16
C VAL A 177 -0.45 5.58 -7.60
N LEU A 178 -1.20 4.77 -8.34
CA LEU A 178 -0.77 3.55 -9.01
C LEU A 178 -0.57 3.85 -10.50
N ASN A 179 0.67 3.74 -10.97
CA ASN A 179 1.04 4.08 -12.33
C ASN A 179 1.13 2.83 -13.21
N PHE A 180 0.35 2.74 -14.27
CA PHE A 180 0.41 1.65 -15.25
C PHE A 180 0.85 2.19 -16.61
N LEU A 181 2.01 1.75 -17.07
CA LEU A 181 2.65 2.29 -18.26
C LEU A 181 2.73 1.26 -19.36
N LEU A 182 2.26 1.64 -20.54
CA LEU A 182 2.46 0.88 -21.76
C LEU A 182 3.55 1.58 -22.58
N TYR A 183 4.71 0.95 -22.72
CA TYR A 183 5.80 1.48 -23.52
C TYR A 183 5.86 0.79 -24.89
N VAL A 184 5.77 1.58 -25.95
CA VAL A 184 6.02 1.11 -27.32
C VAL A 184 7.42 1.55 -27.73
N PRO A 185 8.38 0.62 -27.94
CA PRO A 185 9.74 0.98 -28.33
C PRO A 185 9.80 1.67 -29.70
N GLU A 186 10.77 2.56 -29.85
CA GLU A 186 11.13 3.15 -31.16
C GLU A 186 11.45 2.07 -32.19
N TYR A 187 11.27 2.37 -33.48
CA TYR A 187 11.56 1.43 -34.57
C TYR A 187 12.99 0.87 -34.49
N PHE A 188 13.98 1.74 -34.24
CA PHE A 188 15.39 1.33 -34.12
C PHE A 188 15.71 0.50 -32.88
N HIS A 189 14.88 0.58 -31.83
CA HIS A 189 15.07 -0.10 -30.55
C HIS A 189 14.08 -1.27 -30.36
N SER A 190 13.42 -1.70 -31.43
CA SER A 190 12.46 -2.79 -31.44
C SER A 190 13.03 -4.04 -32.11
N PRO A 191 12.74 -5.27 -31.62
CA PRO A 191 11.94 -5.58 -30.43
C PRO A 191 12.74 -5.45 -29.13
N LEU A 192 12.08 -4.96 -28.08
CA LEU A 192 12.63 -4.83 -26.73
C LEU A 192 12.05 -5.89 -25.80
N TYR A 193 12.92 -6.64 -25.13
CA TYR A 193 12.55 -7.71 -24.20
C TYR A 193 13.10 -7.49 -22.80
N ILE A 194 12.26 -7.74 -21.80
CA ILE A 194 12.63 -7.69 -20.40
C ILE A 194 13.16 -9.06 -19.96
N HIS A 195 14.31 -9.05 -19.30
CA HIS A 195 14.92 -10.23 -18.70
C HIS A 195 14.86 -10.15 -17.18
N ASP A 196 14.49 -11.26 -16.55
CA ASP A 196 14.47 -11.39 -15.09
C ASP A 196 15.90 -11.46 -14.52
N LYS A 197 16.02 -11.50 -13.19
CA LYS A 197 17.28 -11.62 -12.45
C LYS A 197 18.12 -12.82 -12.88
N ASP A 198 17.47 -13.90 -13.31
CA ASP A 198 18.10 -15.12 -13.83
C ASP A 198 18.51 -15.02 -15.31
N GLY A 199 18.36 -13.85 -15.94
CA GLY A 199 18.69 -13.63 -17.35
C GLY A 199 17.71 -14.28 -18.34
N LYS A 200 16.61 -14.85 -17.86
CA LYS A 200 15.53 -15.43 -18.69
C LYS A 200 14.55 -14.36 -19.14
N ARG A 201 14.05 -14.51 -20.36
CA ARG A 201 13.01 -13.61 -20.91
C ARG A 201 11.70 -13.76 -20.14
N VAL A 202 11.14 -12.62 -19.74
CA VAL A 202 9.83 -12.55 -19.09
C VAL A 202 8.74 -12.76 -20.14
N THR A 203 7.80 -13.68 -19.89
CA THR A 203 6.74 -14.07 -20.84
C THR A 203 5.76 -12.94 -21.13
N SER A 204 5.36 -12.19 -20.11
CA SER A 204 4.45 -11.04 -20.22
C SER A 204 5.12 -9.77 -20.75
N ASN A 205 6.45 -9.75 -20.88
CA ASN A 205 7.25 -8.57 -21.21
C ASN A 205 6.91 -7.33 -20.35
N ALA A 206 6.58 -7.57 -19.08
CA ALA A 206 6.16 -6.54 -18.15
C ALA A 206 6.84 -6.73 -16.79
N PHE A 207 7.03 -5.64 -16.07
CA PHE A 207 7.52 -5.63 -14.70
C PHE A 207 6.66 -4.74 -13.83
N HIS A 208 6.70 -4.97 -12.53
CA HIS A 208 6.05 -4.10 -11.56
C HIS A 208 7.08 -3.59 -10.56
N SER A 209 6.84 -2.38 -10.08
CA SER A 209 7.59 -1.77 -8.99
C SER A 209 6.70 -1.71 -7.75
N PRO A 210 7.13 -2.29 -6.64
CA PRO A 210 6.43 -2.22 -5.36
C PRO A 210 6.04 -0.79 -4.99
N ARG A 211 4.79 -0.60 -4.54
CA ARG A 211 4.27 0.72 -4.11
C ARG A 211 4.37 1.84 -5.15
N TRP A 212 4.49 1.50 -6.43
CA TRP A 212 4.51 2.48 -7.50
C TRP A 212 3.58 2.12 -8.65
N GLY A 213 3.67 0.89 -9.18
CA GLY A 213 2.96 0.58 -10.41
C GLY A 213 3.54 -0.55 -11.26
N GLY A 214 3.17 -0.56 -12.53
CA GLY A 214 3.58 -1.55 -13.52
C GLY A 214 3.97 -0.92 -14.85
N ILE A 215 4.95 -1.50 -15.53
CA ILE A 215 5.36 -1.12 -16.88
C ILE A 215 5.34 -2.36 -17.77
N MET A 216 4.68 -2.25 -18.91
CA MET A 216 4.61 -3.28 -19.94
C MET A 216 5.25 -2.75 -21.23
N VAL A 217 6.11 -3.56 -21.84
CA VAL A 217 6.71 -3.24 -23.15
C VAL A 217 5.92 -3.95 -24.25
N TYR A 218 5.35 -3.18 -25.17
CA TYR A 218 4.58 -3.66 -26.30
C TYR A 218 5.39 -3.53 -27.59
N ASN A 219 5.84 -4.67 -28.12
CA ASN A 219 6.58 -4.70 -29.38
C ASN A 219 5.63 -4.69 -30.56
N VAL A 220 5.88 -3.80 -31.52
CA VAL A 220 5.15 -3.70 -32.78
C VAL A 220 5.69 -4.74 -33.76
N ASP A 221 4.80 -5.43 -34.46
CA ASP A 221 5.17 -6.25 -35.62
C ASP A 221 5.14 -5.36 -36.87
N TYR A 222 6.31 -5.16 -37.47
CA TYR A 222 6.47 -4.31 -38.64
C TYR A 222 6.28 -5.06 -39.97
N GLY A 223 6.03 -6.37 -39.92
CA GLY A 223 5.89 -7.19 -41.12
C GLY A 223 7.15 -7.19 -41.98
N ASN A 224 6.98 -7.14 -43.31
CA ASN A 224 8.08 -7.20 -44.26
C ASN A 224 8.78 -5.84 -44.43
N PRO A 225 10.12 -5.76 -44.28
CA PRO A 225 10.94 -4.55 -44.48
C PRO A 225 10.68 -3.78 -45.79
N ASN A 226 10.28 -4.48 -46.85
CA ASN A 226 10.13 -3.92 -48.19
C ASN A 226 8.82 -3.14 -48.41
N ASP A 227 7.79 -3.37 -47.58
CA ASP A 227 6.47 -2.73 -47.71
C ASP A 227 6.20 -1.69 -46.60
N LEU A 228 7.21 -1.39 -45.79
CA LEU A 228 7.10 -0.49 -44.64
C LEU A 228 6.87 0.96 -45.08
N LYS A 229 5.72 1.50 -44.67
CA LYS A 229 5.39 2.93 -44.76
C LYS A 229 5.19 3.46 -43.35
N PHE A 230 5.84 4.57 -43.05
CA PHE A 230 5.70 5.26 -41.77
C PHE A 230 4.68 6.42 -41.89
N PRO A 231 3.91 6.72 -40.84
CA PRO A 231 3.82 5.95 -39.58
C PRO A 231 3.08 4.61 -39.79
N VAL A 232 3.54 3.58 -39.08
CA VAL A 232 2.83 2.30 -39.02
C VAL A 232 1.66 2.46 -38.07
N HIS A 233 0.45 2.20 -38.57
CA HIS A 233 -0.75 2.19 -37.74
C HIS A 233 -0.77 0.92 -36.89
N VAL A 234 -0.86 1.09 -35.58
CA VAL A 234 -0.84 -0.02 -34.62
C VAL A 234 -2.07 0.07 -33.74
N ASP A 235 -2.98 -0.87 -33.94
CA ASP A 235 -4.05 -1.15 -32.99
C ASP A 235 -3.49 -2.02 -31.86
N ILE A 236 -3.45 -1.45 -30.65
CA ILE A 236 -2.95 -2.15 -29.47
C ILE A 236 -3.97 -3.19 -29.01
N ASP A 237 -3.51 -4.42 -28.81
CA ASP A 237 -4.32 -5.48 -28.21
C ASP A 237 -4.56 -5.19 -26.72
N MET A 238 -5.68 -4.53 -26.45
CA MET A 238 -6.09 -4.15 -25.10
C MET A 238 -6.41 -5.35 -24.21
N VAL A 239 -6.76 -6.52 -24.76
CA VAL A 239 -7.02 -7.73 -23.95
C VAL A 239 -5.73 -8.17 -23.28
N LYS A 240 -4.66 -8.26 -24.07
CA LYS A 240 -3.32 -8.62 -23.57
C LYS A 240 -2.79 -7.59 -22.57
N VAL A 241 -2.98 -6.30 -22.84
CA VAL A 241 -2.53 -5.22 -21.94
C VAL A 241 -3.30 -5.27 -20.62
N MET A 242 -4.63 -5.43 -20.67
CA MET A 242 -5.46 -5.48 -19.47
C MET A 242 -5.24 -6.72 -18.64
N GLU A 243 -4.93 -7.88 -19.22
CA GLU A 243 -4.56 -9.08 -18.46
C GLU A 243 -3.34 -8.82 -17.57
N VAL A 244 -2.32 -8.14 -18.12
CA VAL A 244 -1.11 -7.77 -17.38
C VAL A 244 -1.42 -6.70 -16.33
N PHE A 245 -2.10 -5.61 -16.70
CA PHE A 245 -2.39 -4.50 -15.78
C PHE A 245 -3.32 -4.92 -14.65
N LEU A 246 -4.37 -5.71 -14.91
CA LEU A 246 -5.26 -6.22 -13.87
C LEU A 246 -4.49 -7.15 -12.91
N THR A 247 -3.61 -8.01 -13.44
CA THR A 247 -2.77 -8.88 -12.59
C THR A 247 -1.85 -8.05 -11.69
N GLN A 248 -1.21 -7.01 -12.23
CA GLN A 248 -0.35 -6.11 -11.45
C GLN A 248 -1.14 -5.28 -10.44
N LEU A 249 -2.33 -4.80 -10.79
CA LEU A 249 -3.23 -4.08 -9.91
C LEU A 249 -3.67 -4.94 -8.72
N ARG A 250 -4.06 -6.19 -8.97
CA ARG A 250 -4.38 -7.16 -7.92
C ARG A 250 -3.21 -7.32 -6.94
N LEU A 251 -1.99 -7.51 -7.46
CA LEU A 251 -0.79 -7.64 -6.63
C LEU A 251 -0.52 -6.37 -5.80
N LEU A 252 -0.62 -5.18 -6.40
CA LEU A 252 -0.39 -3.91 -5.71
C LEU A 252 -1.43 -3.62 -4.63
N LEU A 253 -2.66 -4.11 -4.78
CA LEU A 253 -3.72 -4.02 -3.77
C LEU A 253 -3.61 -5.10 -2.68
N GLY A 254 -2.65 -6.02 -2.78
CA GLY A 254 -2.43 -7.10 -1.81
C GLY A 254 -3.20 -8.39 -2.10
N ILE A 255 -3.85 -8.48 -3.26
CA ILE A 255 -4.54 -9.69 -3.72
C ILE A 255 -3.51 -10.60 -4.38
N SER A 256 -3.00 -11.56 -3.61
CA SER A 256 -1.99 -12.50 -4.09
C SER A 256 -2.61 -13.62 -4.93
N LYS A 257 -1.87 -14.06 -5.95
CA LYS A 257 -2.28 -15.22 -6.77
C LYS A 257 -2.20 -16.49 -5.92
N VAL A 258 -3.31 -17.20 -5.78
CA VAL A 258 -3.32 -18.47 -5.08
C VAL A 258 -2.88 -19.59 -6.04
N TYR A 259 -1.82 -20.31 -5.65
CA TYR A 259 -1.36 -21.48 -6.37
C TYR A 259 -2.06 -22.72 -5.81
N VAL A 260 -2.90 -23.34 -6.63
CA VAL A 260 -3.54 -24.62 -6.32
C VAL A 260 -2.84 -25.76 -7.05
N SER A 261 -2.81 -26.94 -6.43
CA SER A 261 -2.24 -28.15 -7.02
C SER A 261 -3.02 -28.57 -8.28
N GLU A 262 -2.40 -29.32 -9.18
CA GLU A 262 -3.00 -29.74 -10.46
C GLU A 262 -4.34 -30.51 -10.31
N SER A 263 -4.60 -31.11 -9.15
CA SER A 263 -5.84 -31.82 -8.81
C SER A 263 -6.97 -30.92 -8.28
N TYR A 264 -6.73 -29.61 -8.19
CA TYR A 264 -7.66 -28.59 -7.71
C TYR A 264 -8.00 -27.64 -8.86
N GLN A 265 -9.28 -27.32 -9.01
CA GLN A 265 -9.75 -26.38 -10.03
C GLN A 265 -10.37 -25.16 -9.35
N MET A 266 -9.90 -23.98 -9.72
CA MET A 266 -10.52 -22.71 -9.35
C MET A 266 -11.39 -22.18 -10.47
N GLU A 267 -12.58 -21.70 -10.11
CA GLU A 267 -13.43 -20.96 -11.03
C GLU A 267 -12.82 -19.59 -11.33
N ASN A 268 -12.86 -19.19 -12.61
CA ASN A 268 -12.44 -17.85 -12.99
C ASN A 268 -13.44 -16.82 -12.42
N PRO A 269 -12.99 -15.73 -11.76
CA PRO A 269 -13.87 -14.67 -11.27
C PRO A 269 -14.72 -14.00 -12.37
N GLY A 270 -14.42 -14.25 -13.64
CA GLY A 270 -15.12 -13.65 -14.78
C GLY A 270 -14.76 -12.19 -14.90
N ASN A 271 -15.72 -11.37 -15.34
CA ASN A 271 -15.49 -9.94 -15.56
C ASN A 271 -15.26 -9.16 -14.27
N GLU A 272 -15.70 -9.67 -13.11
CA GLU A 272 -15.51 -9.01 -11.80
C GLU A 272 -14.04 -8.99 -11.35
N GLY A 273 -13.17 -9.81 -11.96
CA GLY A 273 -11.72 -9.82 -11.67
C GLY A 273 -11.31 -10.25 -10.25
N LEU A 274 -12.27 -10.48 -9.36
CA LEU A 274 -12.07 -10.83 -7.95
C LEU A 274 -13.16 -11.81 -7.47
N THR A 275 -12.78 -12.84 -6.73
CA THR A 275 -13.73 -13.76 -6.09
C THR A 275 -14.19 -13.25 -4.72
N ASP A 276 -15.35 -13.72 -4.22
CA ASP A 276 -15.90 -13.22 -2.95
C ASP A 276 -15.01 -13.55 -1.75
N TRP A 277 -14.38 -14.72 -1.76
CA TRP A 277 -13.47 -15.14 -0.69
C TRP A 277 -12.12 -14.41 -0.75
N GLU A 278 -11.66 -13.97 -1.94
CA GLU A 278 -10.49 -13.08 -2.05
C GLU A 278 -10.80 -11.70 -1.47
N LEU A 279 -12.03 -11.18 -1.68
CA LEU A 279 -12.48 -9.95 -1.05
C LEU A 279 -12.55 -10.09 0.48
N ASP A 280 -13.13 -11.17 0.99
CA ASP A 280 -13.18 -11.43 2.43
C ASP A 280 -11.77 -11.47 3.04
N LYS A 281 -10.82 -12.15 2.38
CA LYS A 281 -9.42 -12.22 2.82
C LYS A 281 -8.76 -10.84 2.82
N LEU A 282 -9.03 -10.01 1.81
CA LEU A 282 -8.53 -8.64 1.74
C LEU A 282 -9.08 -7.81 2.90
N LEU A 283 -10.39 -7.84 3.16
CA LEU A 283 -11.03 -7.10 4.26
C LEU A 283 -10.45 -7.51 5.62
N TRP A 284 -10.27 -8.81 5.86
CA TRP A 284 -9.59 -9.32 7.06
C TRP A 284 -8.18 -8.75 7.22
N THR A 285 -7.35 -8.91 6.18
CA THR A 285 -5.96 -8.47 6.17
C THR A 285 -5.88 -6.98 6.49
N ARG A 286 -6.71 -6.16 5.80
CA ARG A 286 -6.73 -4.71 5.96
C ARG A 286 -7.26 -4.28 7.32
N ALA A 287 -8.26 -4.96 7.87
CA ALA A 287 -8.77 -4.65 9.21
C ALA A 287 -7.67 -4.87 10.28
N VAL A 288 -6.93 -5.97 10.19
CA VAL A 288 -5.80 -6.25 11.10
C VAL A 288 -4.67 -5.25 10.91
N GLU A 289 -4.29 -4.93 9.66
CA GLU A 289 -3.30 -3.89 9.35
C GLU A 289 -3.68 -2.53 9.94
N ASN A 290 -4.95 -2.12 9.78
CA ASN A 290 -5.48 -0.86 10.29
C ASN A 290 -5.41 -0.81 11.82
N ILE A 291 -5.90 -1.84 12.52
CA ILE A 291 -5.88 -1.92 13.98
C ILE A 291 -4.44 -1.88 14.52
N ALA A 292 -3.53 -2.62 13.89
CA ALA A 292 -2.11 -2.60 14.26
C ALA A 292 -1.46 -1.22 14.03
N THR A 293 -1.88 -0.53 12.96
CA THR A 293 -1.43 0.83 12.65
C THR A 293 -1.94 1.83 13.68
N VAL A 294 -3.23 1.83 13.99
CA VAL A 294 -3.82 2.67 15.04
C VAL A 294 -3.11 2.46 16.38
N THR A 295 -2.90 1.20 16.76
CA THR A 295 -2.22 0.85 18.03
C THR A 295 -0.83 1.48 18.10
N THR A 296 -0.08 1.41 16.99
CA THR A 296 1.26 2.00 16.94
C THR A 296 1.22 3.53 16.93
N THR A 297 0.34 4.14 16.13
CA THR A 297 0.17 5.59 16.06
C THR A 297 -0.20 6.17 17.43
N LEU A 298 -1.15 5.57 18.14
CA LEU A 298 -1.55 6.01 19.48
C LEU A 298 -0.46 5.76 20.53
N THR A 299 0.30 4.66 20.41
CA THR A 299 1.45 4.40 21.29
C THR A 299 2.53 5.47 21.09
N SER A 300 2.84 5.79 19.82
CA SER A 300 3.79 6.86 19.49
C SER A 300 3.29 8.22 19.96
N LEU A 301 2.00 8.53 19.83
CA LEU A 301 1.41 9.75 20.37
C LEU A 301 1.60 9.83 21.89
N ALA A 302 1.29 8.75 22.61
CA ALA A 302 1.45 8.70 24.06
C ALA A 302 2.92 8.90 24.49
N GLN A 303 3.87 8.29 23.78
CA GLN A 303 5.31 8.49 24.02
C GLN A 303 5.75 9.94 23.75
N LEU A 304 5.22 10.56 22.69
CA LEU A 304 5.53 11.94 22.34
C LEU A 304 5.04 12.91 23.44
N LEU A 305 3.83 12.67 23.96
CA LEU A 305 3.25 13.45 25.05
C LEU A 305 4.03 13.28 26.38
N ASP A 306 4.54 12.08 26.66
CA ASP A 306 5.38 11.82 27.85
C ASP A 306 6.74 12.52 27.76
N GLN A 307 7.37 12.52 26.59
CA GLN A 307 8.66 13.17 26.36
C GLN A 307 8.57 14.71 26.34
N ILE A 308 7.47 15.25 25.85
CA ILE A 308 7.29 16.70 25.65
C ILE A 308 6.13 17.18 26.52
N GLY A 309 6.38 17.28 27.83
CA GLY A 309 5.37 17.65 28.84
C GLY A 309 4.71 19.04 28.66
N ASN A 310 5.18 19.86 27.72
CA ASN A 310 4.62 21.18 27.40
C ASN A 310 3.61 21.15 26.23
N ILE A 311 3.25 19.98 25.69
CA ILE A 311 2.21 19.87 24.65
C ILE A 311 0.83 20.09 25.29
N VAL A 312 0.10 21.10 24.80
CA VAL A 312 -1.31 21.32 25.14
C VAL A 312 -2.17 20.48 24.19
N ILE A 313 -2.97 19.57 24.75
CA ILE A 313 -3.91 18.74 23.98
C ILE A 313 -5.24 19.49 23.89
N ASN A 314 -5.64 19.83 22.67
CA ASN A 314 -6.95 20.44 22.41
C ASN A 314 -8.08 19.40 22.53
N ASP A 315 -9.30 19.85 22.86
CA ASP A 315 -10.49 18.98 22.96
C ASP A 315 -10.77 18.19 21.68
N ASN A 316 -10.46 18.77 20.51
CA ASN A 316 -10.59 18.10 19.22
C ASN A 316 -9.64 16.89 19.10
N VAL A 317 -8.37 17.07 19.48
CA VAL A 317 -7.37 15.99 19.46
C VAL A 317 -7.75 14.90 20.45
N ALA A 318 -8.18 15.28 21.66
CA ALA A 318 -8.67 14.34 22.65
C ALA A 318 -9.87 13.53 22.12
N SER A 319 -10.83 14.20 21.49
CA SER A 319 -12.02 13.57 20.90
C SER A 319 -11.65 12.58 19.79
N GLU A 320 -10.73 12.93 18.90
CA GLU A 320 -10.26 12.04 17.84
C GLU A 320 -9.50 10.81 18.41
N VAL A 321 -8.74 10.96 19.50
CA VAL A 321 -8.13 9.82 20.20
C VAL A 321 -9.21 8.91 20.80
N TYR A 322 -10.22 9.45 21.49
CA TYR A 322 -11.32 8.66 22.04
C TYR A 322 -12.12 7.93 20.95
N ASN A 323 -12.44 8.62 19.86
CA ASN A 323 -13.11 8.03 18.70
C ASN A 323 -12.27 6.90 18.10
N SER A 324 -10.96 7.11 17.94
CA SER A 324 -10.06 6.08 17.43
C SER A 324 -10.07 4.81 18.28
N VAL A 325 -9.94 4.95 19.60
CA VAL A 325 -9.97 3.82 20.55
C VAL A 325 -11.34 3.12 20.54
N SER A 326 -12.43 3.88 20.55
CA SER A 326 -13.79 3.33 20.50
C SER A 326 -14.03 2.55 19.20
N SER A 327 -13.61 3.10 18.05
CA SER A 327 -13.73 2.44 16.76
C SER A 327 -12.88 1.18 16.65
N VAL A 328 -11.71 1.11 17.30
CA VAL A 328 -10.94 -0.14 17.42
C VAL A 328 -11.73 -1.20 18.23
N GLN A 329 -12.33 -0.82 19.35
CA GLN A 329 -13.14 -1.75 20.15
C GLN A 329 -14.33 -2.30 19.36
N ILE A 330 -15.01 -1.43 18.60
CA ILE A 330 -16.09 -1.84 17.70
C ILE A 330 -15.55 -2.80 16.63
N ALA A 331 -14.42 -2.47 15.99
CA ALA A 331 -13.81 -3.33 14.97
C ALA A 331 -13.48 -4.73 15.52
N LEU A 332 -12.93 -4.82 16.72
CA LEU A 332 -12.65 -6.10 17.38
C LEU A 332 -13.92 -6.90 17.66
N SER A 333 -14.97 -6.25 18.19
CA SER A 333 -16.25 -6.93 18.46
C SER A 333 -16.94 -7.44 17.18
N GLU A 334 -16.84 -6.71 16.08
CA GLU A 334 -17.40 -7.13 14.78
C GLU A 334 -16.55 -8.23 14.13
N LEU A 335 -15.22 -8.25 14.35
CA LEU A 335 -14.36 -9.38 13.96
C LEU A 335 -14.71 -10.65 14.74
N GLU A 336 -14.93 -10.55 16.05
CA GLU A 336 -15.38 -11.67 16.90
C GLU A 336 -16.75 -12.21 16.45
N ALA A 337 -17.65 -11.33 16.01
CA ALA A 337 -18.95 -11.70 15.45
C ALA A 337 -18.89 -12.20 13.99
N GLY A 338 -17.71 -12.19 13.34
CA GLY A 338 -17.53 -12.61 11.95
C GLY A 338 -18.09 -11.64 10.89
N ARG A 339 -18.36 -10.39 11.25
CA ARG A 339 -18.96 -9.35 10.38
C ARG A 339 -17.87 -8.48 9.75
N LEU A 340 -17.29 -8.97 8.66
CA LEU A 340 -16.05 -8.41 8.10
C LEU A 340 -16.16 -7.00 7.54
N GLU A 341 -17.24 -6.71 6.82
CA GLU A 341 -17.46 -5.38 6.23
C GLU A 341 -17.57 -4.31 7.32
N ASN A 342 -18.32 -4.59 8.39
CA ASN A 342 -18.47 -3.69 9.53
C ASN A 342 -17.16 -3.53 10.30
N ALA A 343 -16.46 -4.65 10.55
CA ALA A 343 -15.15 -4.64 11.18
C ALA A 343 -14.14 -3.78 10.40
N PHE A 344 -14.08 -3.96 9.09
CA PHE A 344 -13.22 -3.17 8.23
C PHE A 344 -13.62 -1.68 8.26
N LYS A 345 -14.91 -1.36 8.16
CA LYS A 345 -15.41 0.03 8.23
C LYS A 345 -15.02 0.70 9.56
N ALA A 346 -15.22 0.04 10.69
CA ALA A 346 -14.82 0.54 12.00
C ALA A 346 -13.29 0.71 12.10
N SER A 347 -12.51 -0.23 11.55
CA SER A 347 -11.05 -0.11 11.50
C SER A 347 -10.58 1.08 10.65
N LYS A 348 -11.32 1.41 9.58
CA LYS A 348 -11.05 2.55 8.69
C LYS A 348 -11.37 3.88 9.37
N GLU A 349 -12.43 3.93 10.17
CA GLU A 349 -12.74 5.08 11.01
C GLU A 349 -11.66 5.27 12.08
N ALA A 350 -11.24 4.19 12.73
CA ALA A 350 -10.19 4.21 13.75
C ALA A 350 -8.86 4.79 13.23
N ILE A 351 -8.40 4.35 12.04
CA ILE A 351 -7.16 4.86 11.45
C ILE A 351 -7.28 6.32 11.08
N THR A 352 -8.40 6.73 10.47
CA THR A 352 -8.66 8.12 10.10
C THR A 352 -8.60 9.05 11.32
N SER A 353 -9.27 8.66 12.41
CA SER A 353 -9.23 9.44 13.66
C SER A 353 -7.85 9.44 14.31
N SER A 354 -7.12 8.32 14.28
CA SER A 354 -5.74 8.26 14.83
C SER A 354 -4.78 9.17 14.07
N GLU A 355 -4.87 9.22 12.74
CA GLU A 355 -4.01 10.05 11.90
C GLU A 355 -4.35 11.53 12.06
N LYS A 356 -5.64 11.88 12.11
CA LYS A 356 -6.08 13.25 12.42
C LYS A 356 -5.54 13.74 13.75
N ALA A 357 -5.61 12.91 14.80
CA ALA A 357 -5.07 13.26 16.11
C ALA A 357 -3.55 13.41 16.08
N PHE A 358 -2.83 12.46 15.46
CA PHE A 358 -1.37 12.44 15.44
C PHE A 358 -0.74 13.58 14.61
N PHE A 359 -1.37 13.93 13.48
CA PHE A 359 -0.90 14.99 12.58
C PHE A 359 -1.58 16.35 12.80
N ASP A 360 -2.29 16.53 13.93
CA ASP A 360 -2.93 17.81 14.24
C ASP A 360 -1.87 18.94 14.39
N PRO A 361 -2.01 20.07 13.67
CA PRO A 361 -1.03 21.16 13.72
C PRO A 361 -0.77 21.74 15.12
N SER A 362 -1.76 21.66 16.03
CA SER A 362 -1.65 22.18 17.39
C SER A 362 -0.58 21.47 18.23
N LEU A 363 -0.29 20.20 17.94
CA LEU A 363 0.71 19.42 18.66
C LEU A 363 2.14 19.92 18.40
N LEU A 364 2.38 20.57 17.26
CA LEU A 364 3.69 21.09 16.86
C LEU A 364 3.88 22.58 17.23
N HIS A 365 2.80 23.31 17.47
CA HIS A 365 2.84 24.77 17.64
C HIS A 365 3.62 25.21 18.90
N LEU A 366 3.74 24.37 19.92
CA LEU A 366 4.41 24.71 21.19
C LEU A 366 5.88 24.26 21.28
N LEU A 367 6.38 23.54 20.26
CA LEU A 367 7.81 23.22 20.14
C LEU A 367 8.69 24.48 19.98
N TYR A 368 8.10 25.60 19.57
CA TYR A 368 8.80 26.84 19.24
C TYR A 368 9.09 27.78 20.42
N PHE A 369 8.68 27.45 21.65
CA PHE A 369 9.07 28.21 22.84
C PHE A 369 9.59 27.30 23.98
N PRO A 370 10.82 26.77 23.84
CA PRO A 370 11.53 26.10 24.93
C PRO A 370 11.59 26.99 26.17
N ASP A 371 11.47 26.40 27.36
CA ASP A 371 11.53 27.16 28.61
C ASP A 371 12.86 27.90 28.78
N ASP A 372 13.95 27.38 28.23
CA ASP A 372 15.25 28.05 28.18
C ASP A 372 15.20 29.40 27.45
N GLN A 373 14.40 29.50 26.37
CA GLN A 373 14.21 30.76 25.65
C GLN A 373 13.32 31.72 26.44
N LYS A 374 12.34 31.22 27.20
CA LYS A 374 11.58 32.05 28.15
C LYS A 374 12.53 32.62 29.20
N PHE A 375 13.36 31.79 29.83
CA PHE A 375 14.33 32.25 30.83
C PHE A 375 15.36 33.23 30.23
N ALA A 376 15.84 33.00 29.00
CA ALA A 376 16.76 33.91 28.32
C ALA A 376 16.15 35.29 28.04
N VAL A 377 14.83 35.38 27.81
CA VAL A 377 14.11 36.65 27.63
C VAL A 377 13.75 37.30 28.97
N TYR A 378 13.27 36.52 29.93
CA TYR A 378 12.76 37.02 31.20
C TYR A 378 13.85 37.33 32.24
N ILE A 379 14.94 36.57 32.28
CA ILE A 379 16.01 36.79 33.26
C ILE A 379 16.67 38.17 33.09
N PRO A 380 17.12 38.61 31.89
CA PRO A 380 17.71 39.94 31.74
C PRO A 380 16.73 41.08 32.05
N LEU A 381 15.44 40.89 31.82
CA LEU A 381 14.40 41.90 32.06
C LEU A 381 14.04 42.01 33.56
N PHE A 382 13.89 40.88 34.25
CA PHE A 382 13.39 40.85 35.63
C PHE A 382 14.47 40.75 36.71
N LEU A 383 15.64 40.18 36.41
CA LEU A 383 16.74 40.04 37.38
C LEU A 383 17.25 41.39 37.93
N PRO A 384 17.45 42.44 37.11
CA PRO A 384 17.89 43.74 37.62
C PRO A 384 16.87 44.41 38.56
N MET A 385 15.58 44.13 38.38
CA MET A 385 14.53 44.62 39.28
C MET A 385 14.38 43.75 40.54
N ALA A 386 14.50 42.43 40.41
CA ALA A 386 14.33 41.49 41.52
C ALA A 386 15.44 41.59 42.57
N VAL A 387 16.70 41.80 42.14
CA VAL A 387 17.86 41.83 43.05
C VAL A 387 17.78 42.97 44.09
N PRO A 388 17.52 44.24 43.72
CA PRO A 388 17.35 45.33 44.69
C PRO A 388 16.17 45.11 45.63
N ILE A 389 15.05 44.59 45.11
CA ILE A 389 13.85 44.32 45.90
C ILE A 389 14.15 43.27 46.97
N LEU A 390 14.78 42.15 46.61
CA LEU A 390 15.18 41.10 47.55
C LEU A 390 16.19 41.61 48.60
N LEU A 391 17.19 42.37 48.18
CA LEU A 391 18.17 42.97 49.11
C LEU A 391 17.51 43.94 50.08
N SER A 392 16.55 44.74 49.61
CA SER A 392 15.79 45.66 50.46
C SER A 392 14.93 44.91 51.49
N LEU A 393 14.25 43.84 51.08
CA LEU A 393 13.47 42.96 51.95
C LEU A 393 14.33 42.28 53.01
N VAL A 394 15.50 41.74 52.63
CA VAL A 394 16.44 41.11 53.57
C VAL A 394 16.95 42.13 54.59
N LYS A 395 17.24 43.35 54.16
CA LYS A 395 17.68 44.43 55.05
C LYS A 395 16.58 44.80 56.05
N ILE A 396 15.35 45.03 55.57
CA ILE A 396 14.19 45.32 56.42
C ILE A 396 13.95 44.19 57.43
N ALA A 397 14.04 42.93 57.00
CA ALA A 397 13.86 41.78 57.89
C ALA A 397 14.96 41.68 58.96
N LYS A 398 16.21 42.01 58.61
CA LYS A 398 17.34 42.06 59.55
C LYS A 398 17.17 43.20 60.55
N ASP A 399 16.80 44.39 60.09
CA ASP A 399 16.60 45.57 60.92
C ASP A 399 15.40 45.35 61.88
N TYR A 400 14.32 44.72 61.41
CA TYR A 400 13.19 44.34 62.25
C TYR A 400 13.56 43.30 63.32
N ARG A 401 14.42 42.31 62.99
CA ARG A 401 14.92 41.33 63.95
C ARG A 401 15.89 41.94 64.98
N LEU A 402 16.66 42.95 64.60
CA LEU A 402 17.59 43.66 65.49
C LEU A 402 16.84 44.65 66.40
N SER A 403 15.87 45.39 65.88
CA SER A 403 15.02 46.30 66.67
C SER A 403 14.16 45.55 67.70
N LYS A 404 13.80 44.29 67.45
CA LYS A 404 13.13 43.43 68.44
C LYS A 404 14.07 42.86 69.52
N LYS A 405 15.39 43.02 69.38
CA LYS A 405 16.43 42.55 70.32
C LYS A 405 17.03 43.66 71.17
N GLU A 406 16.76 44.94 70.89
CA GLU A 406 17.09 46.04 71.80
C GLU A 406 15.93 46.24 72.80
N PRO A 407 16.12 46.01 74.10
CA PRO A 407 15.16 46.46 75.10
C PRO A 407 15.23 48.00 75.17
N ASN A 408 14.07 48.65 75.24
CA ASN A 408 13.94 50.06 75.61
C ASN A 408 14.83 50.37 76.83
N LYS A 409 15.93 51.09 76.62
CA LYS A 409 16.54 51.92 77.67
C LYS A 409 15.87 53.28 77.61
N THR A 410 14.81 53.44 78.39
CA THR A 410 14.41 54.73 78.97
C THR A 410 15.40 55.08 80.08
N ASP A 411 16.00 56.26 79.97
CA ASP A 411 16.86 57.02 80.91
C ASP A 411 17.98 56.31 81.69
#